data_AF-A0A432QNB6-F1
#
_entry.id   AF-A0A432QNB6-F1
#
_cell.length_a   1.000
_cell.length_b   1.000
_cell.length_c   1.000
_cell.angle_alpha   90.00
_cell.angle_beta   90.00
_cell.angle_gamma   90.00
#
_symmetry.space_group_name_H-M   'P 1'
#
loop_
_entity.id
_entity.type
_entity.pdbx_description
1 polymer ?
#
loop_
_entity_poly.entity_id
_entity_poly.type
_entity_poly.pdbx_seq_one_letter_code
_entity_poly.pdbx_strand_id
1 'polypeptide(L)'
;MKPMSIVVEGYCLDFEQAKALAEIIALKGHDFATLISWNDRERNVHSPQCLQCEIKGAPGWEVYGKNHEGRLRISVNDDAFVFIYS
;
A
#
# COMPACT_ATOMS: atom_id res chain seq x y z
N MET A 1 -4.70 9.83 -5.79
CA MET A 1 -4.11 9.46 -4.48
C MET A 1 -2.84 10.28 -4.29
N LYS A 2 -2.61 10.82 -3.11
CA LYS A 2 -1.37 11.48 -2.70
C LYS A 2 -0.28 10.40 -2.58
N PRO A 3 0.83 10.49 -3.32
CA PRO A 3 1.93 9.54 -3.18
C PRO A 3 2.80 9.90 -1.98
N MET A 4 3.34 8.89 -1.31
CA MET A 4 4.35 8.99 -0.27
C MET A 4 5.30 7.80 -0.37
N SER A 5 6.59 8.05 -0.14
CA SER A 5 7.61 7.00 -0.16
C SER A 5 8.36 6.97 1.16
N ILE A 6 8.60 5.77 1.66
CA ILE A 6 9.41 5.47 2.84
C ILE A 6 10.56 4.60 2.37
N VAL A 7 11.78 4.98 2.75
CA VAL A 7 12.98 4.17 2.52
C VAL A 7 13.60 3.89 3.88
N VAL A 8 13.83 2.61 4.17
CA VAL A 8 14.52 2.16 5.37
C VAL A 8 15.84 1.51 4.94
N GLU A 9 16.94 2.11 5.36
CA GLU A 9 18.29 1.64 5.06
C GLU A 9 18.89 0.91 6.27
N GLY A 10 19.70 -0.13 6.00
CA GLY A 10 20.36 -0.91 7.05
C GLY A 10 19.45 -1.87 7.83
N TYR A 11 18.18 -1.98 7.44
CA TYR A 11 17.22 -2.91 8.04
C TYR A 11 16.28 -3.49 6.97
N CYS A 12 16.05 -4.80 7.01
CA CYS A 12 15.10 -5.47 6.13
C CYS A 12 13.75 -5.55 6.83
N LEU A 13 12.75 -4.84 6.29
CA LEU A 13 11.39 -4.88 6.81
C LEU A 13 10.67 -6.12 6.31
N ASP A 14 9.95 -6.79 7.20
CA ASP A 14 8.88 -7.71 6.79
C ASP A 14 7.57 -6.94 6.51
N PHE A 15 6.57 -7.67 5.99
CA PHE A 15 5.27 -7.10 5.65
C PHE A 15 4.57 -6.41 6.82
N GLU A 16 4.55 -7.03 8.00
CA GLU A 16 3.81 -6.47 9.15
C GLU A 16 4.52 -5.22 9.68
N GLN A 17 5.85 -5.20 9.64
CA GLN A 17 6.64 -4.02 9.99
C GLN A 17 6.43 -2.88 8.99
N ALA A 18 6.47 -3.17 7.69
CA ALA A 18 6.21 -2.19 6.64
C ALA A 18 4.78 -1.61 6.75
N LYS A 19 3.80 -2.48 7.04
CA LYS A 19 2.40 -2.10 7.25
C LYS A 19 2.24 -1.22 8.49
N ALA A 20 2.88 -1.58 9.61
CA ALA A 20 2.82 -0.77 10.83
C ALA A 20 3.42 0.63 10.62
N LEU A 21 4.54 0.74 9.90
CA LEU A 21 5.13 2.03 9.53
C LEU A 21 4.18 2.86 8.66
N ALA A 22 3.55 2.23 7.67
CA ALA A 22 2.57 2.88 6.80
C ALA A 22 1.33 3.35 7.58
N GLU A 23 0.84 2.55 8.52
CA GLU A 23 -0.31 2.85 9.37
C GLU A 23 -0.06 4.05 10.28
N ILE A 24 1.10 4.11 10.94
CA ILE A 24 1.49 5.27 11.78
C ILE A 24 1.43 6.58 10.99
N ILE A 25 1.87 6.55 9.74
CA ILE A 25 1.87 7.71 8.86
C ILE A 25 0.44 8.03 8.37
N ALA A 26 -0.33 7.01 7.99
CA ALA A 26 -1.70 7.18 7.52
C ALA A 26 -2.60 7.79 8.58
N LEU A 27 -2.45 7.38 9.85
CA LEU A 27 -3.21 7.89 10.98
C LEU A 27 -2.77 9.30 11.43
N LYS A 28 -1.63 9.80 10.96
CA LYS A 28 -1.12 11.11 11.39
C LYS A 28 -2.00 12.25 10.88
N GLY A 29 -2.87 12.75 11.76
CA GLY A 29 -3.85 13.80 11.44
C GLY A 29 -5.14 13.28 10.80
N HIS A 30 -5.31 11.96 10.74
CA HIS A 30 -6.46 11.28 10.16
C HIS A 30 -6.81 10.04 10.98
N ASP A 31 -7.48 10.23 12.12
CA ASP A 31 -7.76 9.19 13.12
C ASP A 31 -8.61 7.99 12.62
N PHE A 32 -9.11 8.06 11.38
CA PHE A 32 -9.97 7.06 10.77
C PHE A 32 -9.43 6.51 9.44
N ALA A 33 -8.13 6.68 9.15
CA ALA A 33 -7.55 6.11 7.94
C ALA A 33 -7.68 4.58 7.95
N THR A 34 -8.27 4.01 6.91
CA THR A 34 -8.48 2.57 6.75
C THR A 34 -7.64 2.02 5.61
N LEU A 35 -7.06 0.83 5.80
CA LEU A 35 -6.29 0.16 4.75
C LEU A 35 -7.23 -0.43 3.70
N ILE A 36 -7.22 0.12 2.50
CA ILE A 36 -8.12 -0.26 1.40
C ILE A 36 -7.54 -1.41 0.57
N SER A 37 -6.25 -1.34 0.27
CA SER A 37 -5.55 -2.36 -0.53
C SER A 37 -4.06 -2.30 -0.27
N TRP A 38 -3.36 -3.39 -0.58
CA TRP A 38 -1.92 -3.49 -0.39
C TRP A 38 -1.29 -4.48 -1.37
N ASN A 39 0.02 -4.39 -1.54
CA ASN A 39 0.83 -5.29 -2.35
C ASN A 39 2.15 -5.60 -1.65
N ASP A 40 2.51 -6.88 -1.61
CA ASP A 40 3.84 -7.41 -1.28
C ASP A 40 4.44 -7.94 -2.57
N ARG A 41 5.42 -7.21 -3.11
CA ARG A 41 6.02 -7.52 -4.40
C ARG A 41 6.84 -8.80 -4.35
N GLU A 42 7.59 -9.03 -3.27
CA GLU A 42 8.49 -10.17 -3.16
C GLU A 42 7.72 -11.48 -3.12
N ARG A 43 6.62 -11.51 -2.36
CA ARG A 43 5.74 -12.68 -2.27
C ARG A 43 4.73 -12.76 -3.41
N ASN A 44 4.64 -11.74 -4.26
CA ASN A 44 3.65 -11.61 -5.33
C ASN A 44 2.21 -11.82 -4.83
N VAL A 45 1.89 -11.22 -3.67
CA VAL A 45 0.56 -11.26 -3.07
C VAL A 45 0.05 -9.86 -2.82
N HIS A 46 -1.26 -9.69 -2.98
CA HIS A 46 -1.94 -8.42 -2.76
C HIS A 46 -3.30 -8.66 -2.11
N SER A 47 -3.90 -7.59 -1.61
CA SER A 47 -5.29 -7.58 -1.19
C SER A 47 -6.05 -6.44 -1.87
N PRO A 48 -7.30 -6.69 -2.33
CA PRO A 48 -7.99 -7.98 -2.36
C PRO A 48 -7.36 -9.01 -3.32
N GLN A 49 -7.44 -10.31 -2.99
CA GLN A 49 -6.85 -11.40 -3.81
C GLN A 49 -7.69 -11.78 -5.04
N CYS A 50 -8.98 -11.47 -5.07
CA CYS A 50 -9.89 -11.85 -6.14
C CYS A 50 -9.81 -10.96 -7.39
N LEU A 51 -8.90 -9.98 -7.40
CA LEU A 51 -8.78 -9.01 -8.49
C LEU A 51 -8.01 -9.62 -9.67
N GLN A 52 -8.31 -9.12 -10.87
CA GLN A 52 -7.43 -9.34 -12.03
C GLN A 52 -6.05 -8.77 -11.71
N CYS A 53 -4.98 -9.46 -12.13
CA CYS A 53 -3.61 -9.00 -11.90
C CYS A 53 -3.40 -7.58 -12.44
N GLU A 54 -4.02 -7.27 -13.58
CA GLU A 54 -3.93 -5.98 -14.25
C GLU A 54 -5.29 -5.57 -14.84
N ILE A 55 -5.62 -4.27 -14.73
CA ILE A 55 -6.78 -3.64 -15.35
C ILE A 55 -6.27 -2.47 -16.20
N LYS A 56 -6.29 -2.63 -17.53
CA LYS A 56 -5.86 -1.61 -18.51
C LYS A 56 -4.42 -1.12 -18.32
N GLY A 57 -3.44 -2.00 -18.09
CA GLY A 57 -2.04 -1.60 -17.91
C GLY A 57 -1.63 -1.28 -16.47
N ALA A 58 -2.58 -1.28 -15.52
CA ALA A 58 -2.31 -0.94 -14.12
C ALA A 58 -2.63 -2.12 -13.17
N PRO A 59 -1.86 -2.32 -12.08
CA PRO A 59 -2.12 -3.39 -11.12
C PRO A 59 -3.55 -3.34 -10.57
N GLY A 60 -4.25 -4.48 -10.53
CA GLY A 60 -5.66 -4.52 -10.13
C GLY A 60 -5.91 -4.00 -8.72
N TRP A 61 -5.04 -4.33 -7.78
CA TRP A 61 -5.10 -3.84 -6.39
C TRP A 61 -4.97 -2.31 -6.30
N GLU A 62 -4.17 -1.69 -7.19
CA GLU A 62 -3.98 -0.24 -7.20
C GLU A 62 -5.20 0.47 -7.79
N VAL A 63 -5.77 -0.09 -8.87
CA VAL A 63 -7.03 0.39 -9.46
C VAL A 63 -8.18 0.25 -8.46
N TYR A 64 -8.23 -0.87 -7.73
CA TYR A 64 -9.19 -1.09 -6.65
C TYR A 64 -9.07 -0.02 -5.57
N GLY A 65 -7.87 0.20 -5.03
CA GLY A 65 -7.60 1.21 -4.01
C GLY A 65 -8.06 2.61 -4.43
N LYS A 66 -7.74 3.00 -5.67
CA LYS A 66 -8.16 4.29 -6.24
C LYS A 66 -9.69 4.45 -6.30
N ASN A 67 -10.42 3.38 -6.59
CA ASN A 67 -11.87 3.41 -6.77
C ASN A 67 -12.66 3.22 -5.47
N HIS A 68 -12.04 2.64 -4.43
CA HIS A 68 -12.66 2.38 -3.12
C HIS A 68 -12.11 3.35 -2.07
N GLU A 69 -12.24 4.65 -2.37
CA GLU A 69 -11.93 5.74 -1.44
C GLU A 69 -10.46 5.90 -1.04
N GLY A 70 -9.51 5.14 -1.60
CA GLY A 70 -8.10 5.37 -1.37
C GLY A 70 -7.68 6.80 -1.71
N ARG A 71 -7.04 7.49 -0.77
CA ARG A 71 -6.51 8.85 -0.92
C ARG A 71 -5.00 8.91 -0.72
N LEU A 72 -4.40 8.00 0.02
CA LEU A 72 -2.97 7.97 0.32
C LEU A 72 -2.35 6.68 -0.21
N ARG A 73 -1.32 6.77 -1.05
CA ARG A 73 -0.52 5.63 -1.53
C ARG A 73 0.85 5.72 -0.89
N ILE A 74 1.17 4.76 -0.02
CA ILE A 74 2.46 4.67 0.67
C ILE A 74 3.26 3.55 0.02
N SER A 75 4.39 3.92 -0.57
CA SER A 75 5.44 3.02 -1.06
C SER A 75 6.47 2.80 0.04
N VAL A 76 6.87 1.56 0.28
CA VAL A 76 7.97 1.22 1.19
C VAL A 76 9.04 0.48 0.41
N ASN A 77 10.29 0.98 0.48
CA ASN A 77 11.47 0.40 -0.16
C ASN A 77 11.26 0.13 -1.67
N ASP A 78 10.98 1.20 -2.43
CA ASP A 78 10.79 1.16 -3.89
C ASP A 78 9.71 0.15 -4.32
N ASP A 79 8.49 0.35 -3.79
CA ASP A 79 7.31 -0.49 -4.02
C ASP A 79 7.52 -1.98 -3.68
N ALA A 80 8.51 -2.32 -2.83
CA ALA A 80 8.60 -3.66 -2.24
C ALA A 80 7.31 -3.98 -1.46
N PHE A 81 6.82 -2.99 -0.71
CA PHE A 81 5.46 -2.98 -0.18
C PHE A 81 4.73 -1.71 -0.61
N VAL A 82 3.45 -1.84 -0.92
CA VAL A 82 2.57 -0.71 -1.18
C VAL A 82 1.32 -0.83 -0.33
N PHE A 83 0.91 0.26 0.30
CA PHE A 83 -0.31 0.35 1.10
C PHE A 83 -1.15 1.55 0.65
N ILE A 84 -2.44 1.33 0.42
CA ILE A 84 -3.37 2.37 0.02
C ILE A 84 -4.38 2.59 1.15
N TYR A 85 -4.40 3.78 1.72
CA TYR A 85 -5.31 4.20 2.78
C TYR A 85 -6.35 5.21 2.29
N SER A 86 -7.53 5.21 2.91
CA SER A 86 -8.58 6.24 2.76
C SER A 86 -8.15 7.60 3.30
#